data_AF-A0A960MJ84-F1
#
_entry.id   AF-A0A960MJ84-F1
#
_cell.length_a   1.000
_cell.length_b   1.000
_cell.length_c   1.000
_cell.angle_alpha   90.00
_cell.angle_beta   90.00
_cell.angle_gamma   90.00
#
_symmetry.space_group_name_H-M   'P 1'
#
loop_
_entity.id
_entity.type
_entity.pdbx_description
1 polymer ?
#
loop_
_entity_poly.entity_id
_entity_poly.type
_entity_poly.pdbx_seq_one_letter_code
_entity_poly.pdbx_strand_id
1 'polypeptide(L)'
;MSKKNLTLTQRRIIDKLSTLLSVDENIGIAEVIRLLRKRFCMTQKQLAKRAGMPQSYISKIESGELEPTLKTIKKIFEVFSSDVIILPIARSSFDDVIKKQAV
;
A
#
# COMPACT_ATOMS: atom_id res chain seq x y z
N MET A 1 -26.81 -5.66 25.25
CA MET A 1 -25.43 -5.52 24.72
C MET A 1 -25.46 -4.59 23.51
N SER A 2 -24.92 -3.38 23.68
CA SER A 2 -25.11 -2.26 22.75
C SER A 2 -24.34 -2.48 21.43
N LYS A 3 -25.07 -2.61 20.31
CA LYS A 3 -24.49 -2.47 18.97
C LYS A 3 -23.97 -1.02 18.87
N LYS A 4 -22.66 -0.82 18.96
CA LYS A 4 -22.05 0.52 18.78
C LYS A 4 -22.43 1.04 17.39
N ASN A 5 -23.37 1.99 17.34
CA ASN A 5 -23.70 2.71 16.13
C ASN A 5 -22.53 3.63 15.79
N LEU A 6 -21.88 3.37 14.66
CA LEU A 6 -20.79 4.20 14.14
C LEU A 6 -21.28 5.64 13.92
N THR A 7 -20.49 6.60 14.39
CA THR A 7 -20.75 8.03 14.21
C THR A 7 -20.72 8.41 12.72
N LEU A 8 -21.36 9.53 12.36
CA LEU A 8 -21.40 10.02 10.97
C LEU A 8 -20.00 10.20 10.37
N THR A 9 -19.04 10.66 11.19
CA THR A 9 -17.62 10.77 10.80
C THR A 9 -17.00 9.41 10.52
N GLN A 10 -17.29 8.41 11.36
CA GLN A 10 -16.78 7.05 11.18
C GLN A 10 -17.37 6.37 9.94
N ARG A 11 -18.67 6.55 9.66
CA ARG A 11 -19.28 6.06 8.40
C ARG A 11 -18.62 6.68 7.18
N ARG A 12 -18.39 8.00 7.20
CA ARG A 12 -17.76 8.72 6.09
C ARG A 12 -16.33 8.27 5.82
N ILE A 13 -15.59 7.92 6.88
CA ILE A 13 -14.25 7.31 6.77
C ILE A 13 -14.37 5.92 6.16
N ILE A 14 -15.30 5.09 6.61
CA ILE A 14 -15.54 3.74 6.07
C ILE A 14 -15.94 3.80 4.60
N ASP A 15 -16.83 4.71 4.19
CA ASP A 15 -17.27 4.87 2.80
C ASP A 15 -16.13 5.36 1.89
N LYS A 16 -15.28 6.25 2.42
CA LYS A 16 -14.09 6.71 1.68
C LYS A 16 -13.04 5.62 1.57
N LEU A 17 -12.87 4.81 2.62
CA LEU A 17 -12.01 3.63 2.62
C LEU A 17 -12.55 2.55 1.70
N SER A 18 -13.85 2.26 1.66
CA SER A 18 -14.45 1.26 0.76
C SER A 18 -14.31 1.67 -0.71
N THR A 19 -14.48 2.96 -1.00
CA THR A 19 -14.20 3.53 -2.33
C THR A 19 -12.70 3.45 -2.65
N LEU A 20 -11.82 3.73 -1.67
CA LEU A 20 -10.37 3.56 -1.82
C LEU A 20 -9.94 2.09 -1.95
N LEU A 21 -10.71 1.15 -1.40
CA LEU A 21 -10.48 -0.30 -1.41
C LEU A 21 -11.12 -0.97 -2.63
N SER A 22 -11.87 -0.22 -3.44
CA SER A 22 -12.34 -0.65 -4.78
C SER A 22 -11.19 -0.63 -5.81
N VAL A 23 -9.93 -0.66 -5.36
CA VAL A 23 -8.78 -0.88 -6.22
C VAL A 23 -8.88 -2.31 -6.73
N ASP A 24 -8.63 -2.51 -8.02
CA ASP A 24 -8.40 -3.83 -8.57
C ASP A 24 -7.39 -4.57 -7.68
N GLU A 25 -7.83 -5.64 -7.03
CA GLU A 25 -7.05 -6.41 -6.04
C GLU A 25 -5.75 -6.98 -6.64
N ASN A 26 -5.55 -6.85 -7.96
CA ASN A 26 -4.36 -7.33 -8.68
C ASN A 26 -3.32 -6.26 -9.01
N ILE A 27 -3.43 -5.02 -8.53
CA ILE A 27 -2.36 -4.03 -8.74
C ILE A 27 -1.19 -4.32 -7.79
N GLY A 28 -0.14 -4.92 -8.36
CA GLY A 28 1.13 -5.15 -7.67
C GLY A 28 1.88 -3.84 -7.35
N ILE A 29 2.75 -3.89 -6.33
CA ILE A 29 3.48 -2.72 -5.85
C ILE A 29 4.36 -2.05 -6.93
N ALA A 30 4.92 -2.84 -7.85
CA ALA A 30 5.68 -2.36 -8.99
C ALA A 30 4.86 -1.41 -9.89
N GLU A 31 3.60 -1.76 -10.14
CA GLU A 31 2.70 -0.93 -10.95
C GLU A 31 2.26 0.31 -10.19
N VAL A 32 2.02 0.22 -8.87
CA VAL A 32 1.76 1.41 -8.03
C VAL A 32 2.89 2.42 -8.12
N ILE A 33 4.15 1.96 -7.99
CA ILE A 33 5.34 2.82 -8.10
C ILE A 33 5.39 3.48 -9.48
N ARG A 34 5.17 2.71 -10.55
CA ARG A 34 5.18 3.20 -11.92
C ARG A 34 4.09 4.25 -12.17
N LEU A 35 2.87 4.00 -11.69
CA LEU A 35 1.72 4.91 -11.83
C LEU A 35 1.96 6.22 -11.09
N LEU A 36 2.43 6.18 -9.85
CA LEU A 36 2.79 7.37 -9.09
C LEU A 36 3.91 8.14 -9.79
N ARG A 37 4.97 7.47 -10.23
CA ARG A 37 6.06 8.10 -10.98
C ARG A 37 5.55 8.86 -12.20
N LYS A 38 4.69 8.22 -13.01
CA LYS A 38 4.08 8.83 -14.20
C LYS A 38 3.17 10.01 -13.84
N ARG A 39 2.35 9.88 -12.78
CA ARG A 39 1.46 10.95 -12.30
C ARG A 39 2.23 12.20 -11.85
N PHE A 40 3.43 12.02 -11.32
CA PHE A 40 4.34 13.13 -10.98
C PHE A 40 5.27 13.54 -12.13
N CYS A 41 5.02 13.08 -13.36
CA CYS A 41 5.79 13.40 -14.56
C CYS A 41 7.31 13.14 -14.42
N MET A 42 7.69 12.08 -13.70
CA MET A 42 9.09 11.73 -13.48
C MET A 42 9.56 10.62 -14.42
N THR A 43 10.81 10.71 -14.88
CA THR A 43 11.55 9.59 -15.45
C THR A 43 12.01 8.64 -14.34
N GLN A 44 12.34 7.39 -14.67
CA GLN A 44 12.91 6.44 -13.69
C GLN A 44 14.19 6.98 -13.06
N LYS A 45 15.04 7.68 -13.83
CA LYS A 45 16.26 8.34 -13.34
C LYS A 45 15.95 9.42 -12.30
N GLN A 46 14.91 10.21 -12.51
CA GLN A 46 14.50 11.25 -11.56
C GLN A 46 13.94 10.65 -10.26
N LEU A 47 13.10 9.62 -10.35
CA LEU A 47 12.61 8.91 -9.17
C LEU A 47 13.78 8.31 -8.38
N ALA A 48 14.67 7.60 -9.08
CA ALA A 48 15.85 6.97 -8.47
C ALA A 48 16.73 8.00 -7.74
N LYS A 49 17.00 9.14 -8.38
CA LYS A 49 17.76 10.24 -7.76
C LYS A 49 17.10 10.75 -6.49
N ARG A 50 15.78 10.95 -6.50
CA ARG A 50 15.02 11.44 -5.32
C ARG A 50 14.93 10.40 -4.20
N ALA A 51 14.83 9.12 -4.55
CA ALA A 51 14.80 8.00 -3.59
C ALA A 51 16.20 7.61 -3.07
N GLY A 52 17.27 8.22 -3.57
CA GLY A 52 18.65 7.86 -3.23
C GLY A 52 19.02 6.44 -3.66
N MET A 53 18.58 6.03 -4.85
CA MET A 53 18.76 4.68 -5.40
C MET A 53 19.38 4.71 -6.81
N PRO A 54 20.03 3.61 -7.26
CA PRO A 54 20.42 3.45 -8.65
C PRO A 54 19.20 3.42 -9.58
N GLN A 55 19.28 4.03 -10.77
CA GLN A 55 18.18 3.99 -11.74
C GLN A 55 17.86 2.57 -12.20
N SER A 56 18.88 1.72 -12.37
CA SER A 56 18.71 0.31 -12.70
C SER A 56 17.85 -0.42 -11.66
N TYR A 57 17.94 -0.02 -10.38
CA TYR A 57 17.14 -0.60 -9.30
C TYR A 57 15.66 -0.27 -9.45
N ILE A 58 15.32 1.01 -9.71
CA ILE A 58 13.93 1.42 -10.02
C ILE A 58 13.41 0.73 -11.29
N SER A 59 14.26 0.61 -12.33
CA SER A 59 13.87 -0.07 -13.56
C SER A 59 13.48 -1.53 -13.33
N LYS A 60 14.30 -2.28 -12.57
CA LYS A 60 14.03 -3.69 -12.22
C LYS A 60 12.79 -3.86 -11.35
N ILE A 61 12.55 -2.93 -10.42
CA ILE A 61 11.32 -2.92 -9.63
C ILE A 61 10.12 -2.74 -10.53
N GLU A 62 10.12 -1.70 -11.37
CA GLU A 62 8.98 -1.41 -12.24
C GLU A 62 8.75 -2.51 -13.28
N SER A 63 9.77 -3.22 -13.75
CA SER A 63 9.60 -4.35 -14.68
C SER A 63 9.16 -5.65 -14.01
N GLY A 64 9.15 -5.73 -12.68
CA GLY A 64 8.88 -6.96 -11.93
C GLY A 64 10.07 -7.92 -11.85
N GLU A 65 11.26 -7.53 -12.33
CA GLU A 65 12.49 -8.33 -12.22
C GLU A 65 13.03 -8.33 -10.78
N LEU A 66 12.71 -7.30 -9.99
CA LEU A 66 13.14 -7.18 -8.60
C LEU A 66 11.96 -6.85 -7.69
N GLU A 67 11.70 -7.73 -6.72
CA GLU A 67 10.71 -7.50 -5.67
C GLU A 67 11.30 -6.54 -4.61
N PRO A 68 10.70 -5.36 -4.38
CA PRO A 68 11.24 -4.39 -3.42
C PRO A 68 10.93 -4.80 -1.97
N THR A 69 11.89 -4.60 -1.07
CA THR A 69 11.64 -4.76 0.37
C THR A 69 10.69 -3.67 0.90
N LEU A 70 10.06 -3.88 2.06
CA LEU A 70 9.26 -2.84 2.73
C LEU A 70 10.07 -1.55 2.96
N LYS A 71 11.35 -1.66 3.31
CA LYS A 71 12.25 -0.51 3.48
C LYS A 71 12.43 0.26 2.17
N THR A 72 12.57 -0.47 1.05
CA THR A 72 12.65 0.10 -0.29
C THR A 72 11.35 0.82 -0.66
N ILE A 73 10.20 0.19 -0.43
CA ILE A 73 8.88 0.76 -0.71
C ILE A 73 8.70 2.09 0.06
N LYS A 74 9.01 2.10 1.37
CA LYS A 74 8.94 3.31 2.20
C LYS A 74 9.79 4.45 1.63
N LYS A 75 11.06 4.18 1.29
CA LYS A 75 11.95 5.19 0.69
C LYS A 75 11.43 5.75 -0.64
N ILE A 76 10.82 4.90 -1.47
CA ILE A 76 10.22 5.36 -2.73
C ILE A 76 8.99 6.22 -2.44
N PHE A 77 8.16 5.83 -1.47
CA PHE A 77 6.92 6.54 -1.16
C PHE A 77 7.15 7.87 -0.42
N GLU A 78 8.26 8.01 0.31
CA GLU A 78 8.74 9.27 0.85
C GLU A 78 8.91 10.36 -0.23
N VAL A 79 9.34 9.98 -1.45
CA VAL A 79 9.45 10.93 -2.59
C VAL A 79 8.10 11.57 -2.94
N PHE A 80 7.01 10.86 -2.67
CA PHE A 80 5.64 11.31 -2.91
C PHE A 80 4.96 11.83 -1.64
N SER A 81 5.70 12.02 -0.53
CA SER A 81 5.15 12.41 0.78
C SER A 81 4.00 11.49 1.22
N SER A 82 4.16 10.19 1.00
CA SER A 82 3.14 9.17 1.25
C SER A 82 3.60 8.16 2.29
N ASP A 83 2.73 7.85 3.24
CA ASP A 83 2.96 6.80 4.24
C ASP A 83 2.54 5.42 3.71
N VAL A 84 3.25 4.37 4.16
CA VAL A 84 2.90 2.98 3.87
C VAL A 84 2.12 2.41 5.05
N ILE A 85 0.85 2.09 4.82
CA ILE A 85 -0.02 1.43 5.80
C ILE A 85 -0.16 -0.05 5.42
N ILE A 86 0.08 -0.94 6.39
CA ILE A 86 -0.17 -2.38 6.25
C ILE A 86 -1.37 -2.72 7.12
N LEU A 87 -2.42 -3.25 6.50
CA LEU A 87 -3.65 -3.65 7.19
C LEU A 87 -3.77 -5.18 7.18
N PRO A 88 -3.73 -5.84 8.35
CA PRO A 88 -4.04 -7.26 8.41
C PRO A 88 -5.54 -7.47 8.15
N ILE A 89 -5.86 -8.25 7.13
CA ILE A 89 -7.24 -8.63 6.81
C ILE A 89 -7.43 -10.09 7.25
N ALA A 90 -8.25 -10.29 8.29
CA ALA A 90 -8.57 -11.62 8.75
C ALA A 90 -9.56 -12.30 7.80
N ARG A 91 -9.30 -13.57 7.47
CA ARG A 91 -10.22 -14.42 6.66
C ARG A 91 -11.40 -14.97 7.48
N SER A 92 -11.42 -14.74 8.79
CA SER A 92 -12.47 -15.10 9.75
C SER A 92 -12.46 -14.10 10.91
N SER A 93 -13.40 -14.18 11.86
CA SER A 93 -13.32 -13.34 13.07
C SER A 93 -11.98 -13.57 13.79
N PHE A 94 -11.38 -12.51 14.32
CA PHE A 94 -10.17 -12.62 15.14
C PHE A 94 -10.39 -13.53 16.35
N ASP A 95 -11.60 -13.54 16.91
CA ASP A 95 -11.96 -14.44 18.01
C ASP A 95 -11.86 -15.92 17.59
N ASP A 96 -12.23 -16.24 16.35
CA ASP A 96 -12.14 -17.59 15.81
C ASP A 96 -10.68 -17.99 15.55
N VAL A 97 -9.83 -17.04 15.16
CA VAL A 97 -8.39 -17.26 14.99
C VAL A 97 -7.73 -17.57 16.34
N ILE A 98 -8.05 -16.76 17.37
CA ILE A 98 -7.49 -16.93 18.72
C ILE A 98 -7.88 -18.30 19.30
N LYS A 99 -9.15 -18.70 19.16
CA LYS A 99 -9.63 -20.00 19.64
C LYS A 99 -8.94 -21.19 18.98
N LYS A 100 -8.58 -21.08 17.69
CA LYS A 100 -7.87 -22.14 16.94
C LYS A 100 -6.39 -22.28 17.32
N GLN A 101 -5.76 -21.22 17.82
CA GLN A 101 -4.34 -21.23 18.22
C GLN A 101 -4.09 -21.65 19.67
N ALA A 102 -5.15 -21.73 20.49
CA ALA A 102 -5.06 -22.11 21.90
C ALA A 102 -5.10 -23.64 22.14
N VAL A 103 -4.84 -24.43 21.09
CA VAL A 103 -4.77 -25.91 21.10
C VAL A 103 -3.33 -26.31 20.81
#